data_AF-A0A0B4H3M0-F1
#
_entry.id   AF-A0A0B4H3M0-F1
#
_cell.length_a   1.000
_cell.length_b   1.000
_cell.length_c   1.000
_cell.angle_alpha   90.00
_cell.angle_beta   90.00
_cell.angle_gamma   90.00
#
_symmetry.space_group_name_H-M   'P 1'
#
loop_
_entity.id
_entity.type
_entity.pdbx_description
1 polymer ?
#
loop_
_entity_poly.entity_id
_entity_poly.type
_entity_poly.pdbx_seq_one_letter_code
_entity_poly.pdbx_strand_id
1 'polypeptide(L)'
;MPSSKTEVILTGIDNWDDWQKFVASLIDIDIWEAIKPANRTQVLLRKPRRPQVSDFNANAQTEVNLSASQVNAFRLARDNWKDSSKEYEQQKTNLIKAKSVIISYVDERLGRYLDQDHDLPRWIESLSVAVNAEQTKATDELVIEYQRIIKSFRCTDSATFADWIWKWENFLLKAARHRMLEVAGGRWLFDIARLMAKHNGNFTDNCRQAAESLVLKTKDYNQAVEQGVQQLLQLNDFSDHARLREAAIAIQGALIHTPPNATDASKEWSIGSVAVKLRTWASSALPAQPERSSAKRGTAFQADTKKGNRDGRASQSRSDRKRGRSDNQQDSNKRQELSCEACGQPRHDLSSCWSAIPELRPGGVPANHRLEGLVRKVLAADPELKPKVAELRKAAQKDQEQEKKEVSFQ
;
A
#
# COMPACT_ATOMS: atom_id res chain seq x y z
N MET A 1 19.61 10.90 1.13
CA MET A 1 18.41 11.40 0.44
C MET A 1 17.22 11.09 1.33
N PRO A 2 16.64 12.07 2.05
CA PRO A 2 15.39 11.84 2.76
C PRO A 2 14.29 11.61 1.72
N SER A 3 13.53 10.54 1.89
CA SER A 3 12.41 10.15 1.02
C SER A 3 11.44 11.32 0.85
N SER A 4 11.14 11.71 -0.38
CA SER A 4 9.97 12.53 -0.69
C SER A 4 8.75 11.86 -0.05
N LYS A 5 8.10 12.55 0.90
CA LYS A 5 6.88 12.06 1.55
C LYS A 5 5.77 12.06 0.50
N THR A 6 5.43 10.89 -0.02
CA THR A 6 4.25 10.71 -0.88
C THR A 6 3.03 11.17 -0.09
N GLU A 7 2.31 12.17 -0.61
CA GLU A 7 1.06 12.65 -0.04
C GLU A 7 -0.01 11.55 -0.08
N VAL A 8 -0.70 11.32 1.04
CA VAL A 8 -1.74 10.27 1.13
C VAL A 8 -3.10 10.92 1.40
N ILE A 9 -3.97 10.92 0.39
CA ILE A 9 -5.36 11.40 0.49
C ILE A 9 -6.26 10.20 0.76
N LEU A 10 -7.11 10.26 1.80
CA LEU A 10 -8.07 9.20 2.08
C LEU A 10 -9.12 9.13 0.97
N THR A 11 -9.19 8.00 0.27
CA THR A 11 -10.13 7.79 -0.84
C THR A 11 -11.12 6.66 -0.56
N GLY A 12 -10.74 5.72 0.31
CA GLY A 12 -11.54 4.56 0.67
C GLY A 12 -10.78 3.63 1.61
N ILE A 13 -11.26 2.40 1.74
CA ILE A 13 -10.73 1.44 2.74
C ILE A 13 -9.32 0.96 2.38
N ASP A 14 -9.00 0.94 1.10
CA ASP A 14 -7.75 0.44 0.53
C ASP A 14 -6.52 1.21 1.03
N ASN A 15 -6.70 2.50 1.32
CA ASN A 15 -5.64 3.36 1.81
C ASN A 15 -5.91 3.92 3.21
N TRP A 16 -6.90 3.38 3.92
CA TRP A 16 -7.25 3.80 5.28
C TRP A 16 -6.09 3.66 6.26
N ASP A 17 -5.43 2.50 6.29
CA ASP A 17 -4.32 2.25 7.23
C ASP A 17 -3.10 3.12 6.92
N ASP A 18 -2.81 3.37 5.65
CA ASP A 18 -1.69 4.22 5.23
C ASP A 18 -1.99 5.70 5.48
N TRP A 19 -3.24 6.12 5.25
CA TRP A 19 -3.72 7.45 5.58
C TRP A 19 -3.64 7.72 7.09
N GLN A 20 -4.04 6.75 7.93
CA GLN A 20 -3.92 6.90 9.39
C GLN A 20 -2.48 7.15 9.82
N LYS A 21 -1.52 6.37 9.31
CA LYS A 21 -0.09 6.56 9.62
C LYS A 21 0.42 7.91 9.14
N PHE A 22 -0.01 8.33 7.95
CA PHE A 22 0.37 9.61 7.37
C PHE A 22 -0.15 10.78 8.21
N VAL A 23 -1.46 10.80 8.51
CA VAL A 23 -2.09 11.84 9.31
C VAL A 23 -1.57 11.86 10.75
N ALA A 24 -1.32 10.70 11.36
CA ALA A 24 -0.67 10.60 12.67
C ALA A 24 0.72 11.26 12.69
N SER A 25 1.42 11.31 11.56
CA SER A 25 2.73 11.96 11.45
C SER A 25 2.67 13.49 11.31
N LEU A 26 1.48 14.04 11.04
CA LEU A 26 1.23 15.47 10.83
C LEU A 26 0.50 16.13 12.00
N ILE A 27 -0.17 15.33 12.82
CA ILE A 27 -0.89 15.77 14.02
C ILE A 27 0.01 15.58 15.24
N ASP A 28 -0.17 16.46 16.22
CA ASP A 28 0.46 16.33 17.54
C ASP A 28 0.15 14.95 18.17
N ILE A 29 1.17 14.31 18.74
CA ILE A 29 1.07 12.91 19.19
C ILE A 29 0.00 12.72 20.28
N ASP A 30 -0.12 13.67 21.21
CA ASP A 30 -1.09 13.61 22.30
C ASP A 30 -2.52 13.78 21.78
N ILE A 31 -2.69 14.64 20.77
CA ILE A 31 -3.96 14.78 20.06
C ILE A 31 -4.32 13.50 19.30
N TRP A 32 -3.37 12.92 18.56
CA TRP A 32 -3.64 11.69 17.80
C TRP A 32 -4.04 10.53 18.71
N GLU A 33 -3.31 10.34 19.82
CA GLU A 33 -3.60 9.31 20.82
C GLU A 33 -4.98 9.47 21.49
N ALA A 34 -5.51 10.69 21.54
CA ALA A 34 -6.85 11.00 22.05
C ALA A 34 -7.97 10.77 21.02
N ILE A 35 -7.69 10.84 19.72
CA ILE A 35 -8.73 10.83 18.67
C ILE A 35 -8.72 9.56 17.81
N LYS A 36 -7.65 8.77 17.83
CA LYS A 36 -7.50 7.59 16.99
C LYS A 36 -8.69 6.61 17.15
N PRO A 37 -9.06 5.87 16.11
CA PRO A 37 -10.31 5.11 16.10
C PRO A 37 -10.33 3.91 17.04
N ALA A 38 -9.16 3.35 17.38
CA ALA A 38 -9.05 2.23 18.31
C ALA A 38 -7.99 2.52 19.39
N ASN A 39 -8.22 2.01 20.60
CA ASN A 39 -7.29 2.08 21.74
C ASN A 39 -6.89 3.51 22.13
N ARG A 40 -7.85 4.44 22.23
CA ARG A 40 -7.59 5.81 22.71
C ARG A 40 -6.94 5.74 24.09
N THR A 41 -5.71 6.26 24.21
CA THR A 41 -4.94 6.21 25.46
C THR A 41 -5.00 7.53 26.22
N GLN A 42 -5.37 8.61 25.52
CA GLN A 42 -5.47 9.95 26.09
C GLN A 42 -6.90 10.50 26.08
N VAL A 43 -7.16 11.45 26.97
CA VAL A 43 -8.45 12.13 27.12
C VAL A 43 -8.25 13.61 26.84
N LEU A 44 -9.14 14.19 26.03
CA LEU A 44 -9.13 15.63 25.76
C LEU A 44 -9.46 16.42 27.03
N LEU A 45 -8.69 17.47 27.28
CA LEU A 45 -8.84 18.34 28.44
C LEU A 45 -10.18 19.09 28.34
N ARG A 46 -10.86 19.19 29.47
CA ARG A 46 -12.05 20.03 29.60
C ARG A 46 -11.66 21.43 30.01
N LYS A 47 -12.46 22.41 29.61
CA LYS A 47 -12.23 23.82 29.97
C LYS A 47 -12.17 23.94 31.50
N PRO A 48 -11.03 24.38 32.08
CA PRO A 48 -10.90 24.48 33.52
C PRO A 48 -11.73 25.64 34.07
N ARG A 49 -12.48 25.41 35.15
CA ARG A 49 -13.27 26.44 35.84
C ARG A 49 -12.33 27.36 36.61
N ARG A 50 -12.50 28.67 36.44
CA ARG A 50 -11.80 29.67 37.23
C ARG A 50 -12.24 29.59 38.70
N PRO A 51 -11.31 29.41 39.65
CA PRO A 51 -11.61 29.39 41.08
C PRO A 51 -12.29 30.68 41.50
N GLN A 52 -13.33 30.55 42.32
CA GLN A 52 -14.05 31.66 42.92
C GLN A 52 -13.72 31.74 44.41
N VAL A 53 -13.82 32.94 44.98
CA VAL A 53 -13.60 33.17 46.41
C VAL A 53 -14.58 32.33 47.25
N SER A 54 -15.81 32.17 46.74
CA SER A 54 -16.86 31.32 47.32
C SER A 54 -16.49 29.84 47.44
N ASP A 55 -15.53 29.36 46.63
CA ASP A 55 -15.06 27.97 46.68
C ASP A 55 -14.24 27.69 47.96
N PHE A 56 -13.77 28.74 48.65
CA PHE A 56 -12.94 28.65 49.87
C PHE A 56 -13.68 29.14 51.12
N ASN A 57 -14.66 30.02 50.95
CA ASN A 57 -15.60 30.43 51.99
C ASN A 57 -16.93 30.83 51.33
N ALA A 58 -17.99 30.08 51.59
CA ALA A 58 -19.31 30.28 50.95
C ALA A 58 -19.90 31.68 51.18
N ASN A 59 -19.51 32.35 52.27
CA ASN A 59 -19.99 33.70 52.62
C ASN A 59 -19.03 34.82 52.14
N ALA A 60 -17.89 34.47 51.53
CA ALA A 60 -16.93 35.44 51.05
C ALA A 60 -17.25 35.90 49.63
N GLN A 61 -17.58 37.19 49.50
CA GLN A 61 -17.77 37.83 48.19
C GLN A 61 -16.46 38.41 47.63
N THR A 62 -15.47 38.65 48.49
CA THR A 62 -14.17 39.22 48.11
C THR A 62 -13.03 38.56 48.89
N GLU A 63 -11.79 38.68 48.38
CA GLU A 63 -10.59 38.13 49.02
C GLU A 63 -10.39 38.64 50.46
N VAL A 64 -10.95 39.79 50.81
CA VAL A 64 -10.86 40.40 52.15
C VAL A 64 -11.62 39.58 53.21
N ASN A 65 -12.63 38.80 52.78
CA ASN A 65 -13.44 37.95 53.64
C ASN A 65 -12.82 36.56 53.87
N LEU A 66 -11.60 36.33 53.36
CA LEU A 66 -10.86 35.09 53.53
C LEU A 66 -9.84 35.22 54.67
N SER A 67 -9.66 34.15 55.43
CA SER A 67 -8.53 34.03 56.35
C SER A 67 -7.20 33.96 55.58
N ALA A 68 -6.08 34.21 56.24
CA ALA A 68 -4.76 34.14 55.60
C ALA A 68 -4.47 32.76 54.96
N SER A 69 -4.93 31.67 55.57
CA SER A 69 -4.80 30.33 54.99
C SER A 69 -5.70 30.14 53.76
N GLN A 70 -6.92 30.67 53.78
CA GLN A 70 -7.83 30.64 52.63
C GLN A 70 -7.33 31.51 51.47
N VAL A 71 -6.74 32.67 51.75
CA VAL A 71 -6.09 33.51 50.72
C VAL A 71 -4.96 32.75 50.03
N ASN A 72 -4.11 32.06 50.78
CA ASN A 72 -3.03 31.26 50.21
C ASN A 72 -3.57 30.10 49.36
N ALA A 73 -4.59 29.39 49.83
CA ALA A 73 -5.24 28.31 49.08
C ALA A 73 -5.91 28.83 47.78
N PHE A 74 -6.60 29.98 47.85
CA PHE A 74 -7.21 30.62 46.68
C PHE A 74 -6.16 31.05 45.65
N ARG A 75 -5.05 31.65 46.10
CA ARG A 75 -3.94 32.02 45.20
C ARG A 75 -3.33 30.81 44.51
N LEU A 76 -3.05 29.74 45.26
CA LEU A 76 -2.52 28.49 44.70
C LEU A 76 -3.49 27.88 43.67
N ALA A 77 -4.79 27.81 43.98
CA ALA A 77 -5.78 27.31 43.04
C ALA A 77 -5.89 28.18 41.78
N ARG A 78 -5.76 29.51 41.92
CA ARG A 78 -5.76 30.43 40.79
C ARG A 78 -4.53 30.24 39.90
N ASP A 79 -3.37 29.97 40.49
CA ASP A 79 -2.15 29.72 39.72
C ASP A 79 -2.20 28.35 39.01
N ASN A 80 -2.64 27.29 39.69
CA ASN A 80 -2.92 25.99 39.06
C ASN A 80 -3.94 26.13 37.89
N TRP A 81 -4.99 26.93 38.08
CA TRP A 81 -5.97 27.20 37.03
C TRP A 81 -5.35 27.92 35.81
N LYS A 82 -4.39 28.83 36.01
CA LYS A 82 -3.71 29.49 34.88
C LYS A 82 -2.90 28.48 34.08
N ASP A 83 -2.18 27.59 34.75
CA ASP A 83 -1.37 26.56 34.10
C ASP A 83 -2.27 25.58 33.33
N SER A 84 -3.31 25.05 33.97
CA SER A 84 -4.30 24.19 33.31
C SER A 84 -5.04 24.90 32.17
N SER A 85 -5.32 26.21 32.28
CA SER A 85 -5.95 26.99 31.21
C SER A 85 -5.02 27.16 30.01
N LYS A 86 -3.73 27.34 30.25
CA LYS A 86 -2.72 27.46 29.19
C LYS A 86 -2.61 26.15 28.42
N GLU A 87 -2.54 25.02 29.12
CA GLU A 87 -2.55 23.68 28.51
C GLU A 87 -3.82 23.43 27.69
N TYR A 88 -4.99 23.80 28.24
CA TYR A 88 -6.27 23.69 27.54
C TYR A 88 -6.30 24.52 26.23
N GLU A 89 -5.86 25.77 26.25
CA GLU A 89 -5.83 26.60 25.04
C GLU A 89 -4.80 26.11 24.00
N GLN A 90 -3.66 25.55 24.46
CA GLN A 90 -2.70 24.89 23.58
C GLN A 90 -3.32 23.65 22.92
N GLN A 91 -4.01 22.80 23.68
CA GLN A 91 -4.70 21.63 23.15
C GLN A 91 -5.78 22.05 22.14
N LYS A 92 -6.58 23.07 22.44
CA LYS A 92 -7.58 23.62 21.53
C LYS A 92 -6.97 24.11 20.21
N THR A 93 -5.83 24.78 20.28
CA THR A 93 -5.09 25.22 19.09
C THR A 93 -4.62 24.03 18.26
N ASN A 94 -4.10 22.99 18.90
CA ASN A 94 -3.66 21.77 18.23
C ASN A 94 -4.84 20.99 17.62
N LEU A 95 -6.00 20.97 18.27
CA LEU A 95 -7.23 20.39 17.73
C LEU A 95 -7.72 21.10 16.46
N ILE A 96 -7.62 22.44 16.41
CA ILE A 96 -7.97 23.21 15.20
C ILE A 96 -7.00 22.87 14.06
N LYS A 97 -5.69 22.79 14.34
CA LYS A 97 -4.70 22.36 13.35
C LYS A 97 -4.98 20.95 12.86
N ALA A 98 -5.31 20.04 13.77
CA ALA A 98 -5.65 18.65 13.45
C ALA A 98 -6.92 18.55 12.57
N LYS A 99 -7.95 19.36 12.84
CA LYS A 99 -9.12 19.52 11.95
C LYS A 99 -8.70 19.92 10.54
N SER A 100 -7.85 20.95 10.43
CA SER A 100 -7.36 21.42 9.14
C SER A 100 -6.57 20.34 8.40
N VAL A 101 -5.69 19.62 9.08
CA VAL A 101 -4.92 18.51 8.48
C VAL A 101 -5.86 17.43 7.95
N ILE A 102 -6.82 16.98 8.76
CA ILE A 102 -7.75 15.92 8.35
C ILE A 102 -8.55 16.35 7.11
N ILE A 103 -9.09 17.57 7.09
CA ILE A 103 -9.85 18.08 5.93
C ILE A 103 -8.97 18.10 4.67
N SER A 104 -7.72 18.55 4.77
CA SER A 104 -6.83 18.66 3.60
C SER A 104 -6.45 17.31 2.99
N TYR A 105 -6.50 16.22 3.76
CA TYR A 105 -6.09 14.89 3.33
C TYR A 105 -7.24 13.90 3.21
N VAL A 106 -8.47 14.38 3.06
CA VAL A 106 -9.65 13.55 2.83
C VAL A 106 -10.27 13.93 1.49
N ASP A 107 -10.60 12.93 0.67
CA ASP A 107 -11.27 13.16 -0.61
C ASP A 107 -12.60 13.90 -0.43
N GLU A 108 -12.97 14.74 -1.40
CA GLU A 108 -14.15 15.61 -1.34
C GLU A 108 -15.43 14.85 -1.00
N ARG A 109 -15.57 13.60 -1.49
CA ARG A 109 -16.73 12.75 -1.23
C ARG A 109 -16.84 12.35 0.23
N LEU A 110 -15.71 12.02 0.86
CA LEU A 110 -15.63 11.66 2.28
C LEU A 110 -15.65 12.90 3.18
N GLY A 111 -15.17 14.04 2.67
CA GLY A 111 -15.23 15.34 3.34
C GLY A 111 -16.65 15.77 3.71
N ARG A 112 -17.67 15.28 3.01
CA ARG A 112 -19.10 15.51 3.33
C ARG A 112 -19.53 14.98 4.69
N TYR A 113 -18.80 14.02 5.26
CA TYR A 113 -19.06 13.48 6.59
C TYR A 113 -18.40 14.31 7.71
N LEU A 114 -17.60 15.32 7.37
CA LEU A 114 -16.85 16.17 8.30
C LEU A 114 -17.61 17.45 8.64
N ASP A 115 -18.67 17.31 9.44
CA ASP A 115 -19.46 18.45 9.93
C ASP A 115 -18.63 19.37 10.85
N GLN A 116 -18.63 20.68 10.61
CA GLN A 116 -17.86 21.65 11.40
C GLN A 116 -18.21 21.61 12.89
N ASP A 117 -19.47 21.33 13.22
CA ASP A 117 -19.99 21.30 14.58
C ASP A 117 -19.59 20.02 15.34
N HIS A 118 -19.16 18.98 14.63
CA HIS A 118 -18.68 17.75 15.25
C HIS A 118 -17.25 17.90 15.81
N ASP A 119 -16.97 17.16 16.87
CA ASP A 119 -15.65 17.03 17.44
C ASP A 119 -14.80 16.05 16.62
N LEU A 120 -13.48 16.18 16.80
CA LEU A 120 -12.49 15.43 16.03
C LEU A 120 -12.62 13.90 16.18
N PRO A 121 -12.89 13.35 17.38
CA PRO A 121 -13.17 11.93 17.54
C PRO A 121 -14.34 11.44 16.66
N ARG A 122 -15.41 12.24 16.58
CA ARG A 122 -16.60 11.91 15.78
C ARG A 122 -16.34 12.02 14.29
N TRP A 123 -15.44 12.91 13.84
CA TRP A 123 -14.96 12.93 12.46
C TRP A 123 -14.27 11.62 12.08
N ILE A 124 -13.31 11.18 12.90
CA ILE A 124 -12.56 9.94 12.65
C ILE A 124 -13.49 8.72 12.64
N GLU A 125 -14.45 8.67 13.55
CA GLU A 125 -15.46 7.61 13.59
C GLU A 125 -16.37 7.63 12.35
N SER A 126 -16.87 8.81 11.94
CA SER A 126 -17.71 8.96 10.76
C SER A 126 -16.98 8.56 9.48
N LEU A 127 -15.71 8.95 9.35
CA LEU A 127 -14.85 8.51 8.25
C LEU A 127 -14.66 6.99 8.26
N SER A 128 -14.39 6.41 9.43
CA SER A 128 -14.24 4.95 9.55
C SER A 128 -15.51 4.22 9.12
N VAL A 129 -16.69 4.70 9.54
CA VAL A 129 -17.97 4.13 9.13
C VAL A 129 -18.21 4.29 7.63
N ALA A 130 -17.98 5.48 7.07
CA ALA A 130 -18.19 5.74 5.65
C ALA A 130 -17.27 4.88 4.76
N VAL A 131 -16.00 4.80 5.14
CA VAL A 131 -14.98 4.00 4.46
C VAL A 131 -15.30 2.50 4.57
N ASN A 132 -15.78 2.03 5.73
CA ASN A 132 -16.24 0.66 5.91
C ASN A 132 -17.56 0.38 5.16
N ALA A 133 -18.44 1.36 4.96
CA ALA A 133 -19.66 1.16 4.19
C ALA A 133 -19.35 0.93 2.70
N GLU A 134 -18.31 1.58 2.16
CA GLU A 134 -17.82 1.33 0.80
C GLU A 134 -17.21 -0.06 0.60
N GLN A 135 -16.71 -0.68 1.68
CA GLN A 135 -16.23 -2.05 1.66
C GLN A 135 -17.29 -3.00 1.07
N THR A 136 -18.58 -2.77 1.33
CA THR A 136 -19.67 -3.65 0.82
C THR A 136 -19.81 -3.62 -0.71
N LYS A 137 -19.66 -2.45 -1.33
CA LYS A 137 -19.71 -2.32 -2.80
C LYS A 137 -18.43 -2.86 -3.45
N ALA A 138 -17.28 -2.59 -2.83
CA ALA A 138 -16.00 -3.12 -3.29
C ALA A 138 -15.93 -4.65 -3.18
N THR A 139 -16.52 -5.25 -2.14
CA THR A 139 -16.62 -6.71 -2.02
C THR A 139 -17.47 -7.33 -3.11
N ASP A 140 -18.60 -6.71 -3.49
CA ASP A 140 -19.46 -7.23 -4.56
C ASP A 140 -18.73 -7.23 -5.92
N GLU A 141 -18.01 -6.15 -6.24
CA GLU A 141 -17.19 -6.07 -7.45
C GLU A 141 -16.07 -7.12 -7.47
N LEU A 142 -15.39 -7.32 -6.33
CA LEU A 142 -14.36 -8.34 -6.18
C LEU A 142 -14.96 -9.75 -6.30
N VAL A 143 -16.15 -10.02 -5.76
CA VAL A 143 -16.84 -11.32 -5.96
C VAL A 143 -17.08 -11.57 -7.45
N ILE A 144 -17.54 -10.56 -8.20
CA ILE A 144 -17.76 -10.67 -9.65
C ILE A 144 -16.44 -10.92 -10.39
N GLU A 145 -15.37 -10.20 -10.02
CA GLU A 145 -14.03 -10.38 -10.60
C GLU A 145 -13.45 -11.77 -10.29
N TYR A 146 -13.60 -12.25 -9.05
CA TYR A 146 -13.19 -13.59 -8.64
C TYR A 146 -13.88 -14.67 -9.48
N GLN A 147 -15.20 -14.57 -9.63
CA GLN A 147 -15.97 -15.49 -10.48
C GLN A 147 -15.50 -15.46 -11.94
N ARG A 148 -15.13 -14.29 -12.46
CA ARG A 148 -14.57 -14.14 -13.80
C ARG A 148 -13.22 -14.85 -13.93
N ILE A 149 -12.34 -14.72 -12.93
CA ILE A 149 -11.04 -15.40 -12.90
C ILE A 149 -11.22 -16.91 -12.84
N ILE A 150 -12.10 -17.42 -11.97
CA ILE A 150 -12.42 -18.85 -11.86
C ILE A 150 -12.99 -19.39 -13.18
N LYS A 151 -13.90 -18.66 -13.84
CA LYS A 151 -14.43 -19.03 -15.16
C LYS A 151 -13.38 -19.01 -16.27
N SER A 152 -12.34 -18.19 -16.13
CA SER A 152 -11.24 -18.11 -17.09
C SER A 152 -10.18 -19.21 -16.95
N PHE A 153 -10.35 -20.14 -16.01
CA PHE A 153 -9.41 -21.24 -15.76
C PHE A 153 -9.10 -22.03 -17.03
N ARG A 154 -7.81 -22.14 -17.35
CA ARG A 154 -7.28 -22.96 -18.44
C ARG A 154 -6.02 -23.67 -17.98
N CYS A 155 -6.05 -24.99 -18.06
CA CYS A 155 -4.94 -25.88 -17.70
C CYS A 155 -4.52 -26.70 -18.93
N THR A 156 -4.27 -26.02 -20.05
CA THR A 156 -3.94 -26.65 -21.35
C THR A 156 -2.44 -26.68 -21.61
N ASP A 157 -1.74 -25.62 -21.26
CA ASP A 157 -0.30 -25.46 -21.47
C ASP A 157 0.31 -24.65 -20.32
N SER A 158 1.61 -24.86 -20.09
CA SER A 158 2.30 -24.29 -18.94
C SER A 158 2.26 -22.75 -18.92
N ALA A 159 2.31 -22.09 -20.08
CA ALA A 159 2.33 -20.63 -20.16
C ALA A 159 0.97 -19.99 -19.84
N THR A 160 -0.12 -20.49 -20.43
CA THR A 160 -1.47 -19.98 -20.13
C THR A 160 -1.89 -20.28 -18.70
N PHE A 161 -1.49 -21.43 -18.17
CA PHE A 161 -1.77 -21.78 -16.79
C PHE A 161 -0.97 -20.93 -15.80
N ALA A 162 0.31 -20.64 -16.07
CA ALA A 162 1.12 -19.75 -15.25
C ALA A 162 0.58 -18.30 -15.22
N ASP A 163 0.12 -17.78 -16.37
CA ASP A 163 -0.54 -16.47 -16.45
C ASP A 163 -1.84 -16.45 -15.63
N TRP A 164 -2.63 -17.52 -15.68
CA TRP A 164 -3.82 -17.66 -14.86
C TRP A 164 -3.48 -17.70 -13.35
N ILE A 165 -2.49 -18.50 -12.94
CA ILE A 165 -2.04 -18.56 -11.52
C ILE A 165 -1.62 -17.17 -11.03
N TRP A 166 -0.89 -16.41 -11.85
CA TRP A 166 -0.46 -15.06 -11.47
C TRP A 166 -1.65 -14.11 -11.28
N LYS A 167 -2.65 -14.12 -12.17
CA LYS A 167 -3.87 -13.31 -12.02
C LYS A 167 -4.66 -13.71 -10.78
N TRP A 168 -4.81 -15.01 -10.56
CA TRP A 168 -5.50 -15.56 -9.41
C TRP A 168 -4.81 -15.22 -8.08
N GLU A 169 -3.49 -15.37 -7.99
CA GLU A 169 -2.71 -15.07 -6.79
C GLU A 169 -2.79 -13.59 -6.42
N ASN A 170 -2.55 -12.69 -7.39
CA ASN A 170 -2.63 -11.25 -7.14
C ASN A 170 -4.03 -10.81 -6.75
N PHE A 171 -5.05 -11.38 -7.39
CA PHE A 171 -6.43 -11.10 -7.02
C PHE A 171 -6.74 -11.55 -5.59
N LEU A 172 -6.35 -12.77 -5.19
CA LEU A 172 -6.60 -13.24 -3.82
C LEU A 172 -5.84 -12.44 -2.76
N LEU A 173 -4.61 -11.99 -3.06
CA LEU A 173 -3.87 -11.10 -2.18
C LEU A 173 -4.55 -9.73 -2.05
N LYS A 174 -5.10 -9.18 -3.14
CA LYS A 174 -5.93 -7.97 -3.11
C LYS A 174 -7.19 -8.20 -2.28
N ALA A 175 -7.96 -9.23 -2.59
CA ALA A 175 -9.20 -9.60 -1.90
C ALA A 175 -9.01 -9.88 -0.38
N ALA A 176 -7.87 -10.44 0.02
CA ALA A 176 -7.53 -10.62 1.42
C ALA A 176 -7.35 -9.28 2.17
N ARG A 177 -6.79 -8.25 1.53
CA ARG A 177 -6.69 -6.89 2.11
C ARG A 177 -8.06 -6.28 2.33
N HIS A 178 -8.97 -6.51 1.41
CA HIS A 178 -10.39 -6.13 1.52
C HIS A 178 -11.21 -7.04 2.44
N ARG A 179 -10.58 -7.97 3.16
CA ARG A 179 -11.24 -8.88 4.12
C ARG A 179 -12.43 -9.65 3.54
N MET A 180 -12.37 -10.05 2.28
CA MET A 180 -13.39 -10.89 1.68
C MET A 180 -13.54 -12.20 2.46
N LEU A 181 -14.76 -12.51 2.90
CA LEU A 181 -15.07 -13.68 3.73
C LEU A 181 -14.73 -14.98 3.00
N GLU A 182 -14.88 -15.03 1.68
CA GLU A 182 -14.53 -16.18 0.85
C GLU A 182 -13.03 -16.47 0.86
N VAL A 183 -12.21 -15.43 1.02
CA VAL A 183 -10.75 -15.55 1.09
C VAL A 183 -10.30 -15.91 2.51
N ALA A 184 -10.83 -15.19 3.50
CA ALA A 184 -10.53 -15.44 4.92
C ALA A 184 -11.02 -16.81 5.40
N GLY A 185 -12.20 -17.24 4.94
CA GLY A 185 -12.81 -18.53 5.27
C GLY A 185 -12.31 -19.71 4.44
N GLY A 186 -11.31 -19.51 3.57
CA GLY A 186 -10.68 -20.62 2.84
C GLY A 186 -11.47 -21.19 1.68
N ARG A 187 -12.59 -20.56 1.27
CA ARG A 187 -13.45 -21.05 0.19
C ARG A 187 -12.70 -21.26 -1.12
N TRP A 188 -11.71 -20.41 -1.37
CA TRP A 188 -10.84 -20.47 -2.54
C TRP A 188 -10.07 -21.79 -2.69
N LEU A 189 -9.77 -22.50 -1.59
CA LEU A 189 -9.12 -23.82 -1.63
C LEU A 189 -10.06 -24.90 -2.21
N PHE A 190 -11.35 -24.84 -1.89
CA PHE A 190 -12.35 -25.73 -2.49
C PHE A 190 -12.53 -25.46 -3.98
N ASP A 191 -12.49 -24.18 -4.38
CA ASP A 191 -12.62 -23.80 -5.79
C ASP A 191 -11.41 -24.29 -6.60
N ILE A 192 -10.19 -24.16 -6.06
CA ILE A 192 -8.98 -24.73 -6.67
C ILE A 192 -9.03 -26.26 -6.73
N ALA A 193 -9.44 -26.93 -5.64
CA ALA A 193 -9.60 -28.38 -5.61
C ALA A 193 -10.58 -28.83 -6.72
N ARG A 194 -11.71 -28.12 -6.89
CA ARG A 194 -12.69 -28.43 -7.94
C ARG A 194 -12.11 -28.26 -9.35
N LEU A 195 -11.38 -27.17 -9.59
CA LEU A 195 -10.76 -26.90 -10.90
C LEU A 195 -9.68 -27.95 -11.23
N MET A 196 -8.89 -28.36 -10.23
CA MET A 196 -7.77 -29.29 -10.39
C MET A 196 -8.18 -30.77 -10.34
N ALA A 197 -9.42 -31.10 -9.97
CA ALA A 197 -9.90 -32.48 -9.79
C ALA A 197 -9.67 -33.38 -11.02
N LYS A 198 -9.75 -32.82 -12.23
CA LYS A 198 -9.53 -33.55 -13.49
C LYS A 198 -8.05 -33.69 -13.88
N HIS A 199 -7.14 -33.00 -13.20
CA HIS A 199 -5.74 -32.85 -13.59
C HIS A 199 -4.76 -33.40 -12.55
N ASN A 200 -5.06 -33.26 -11.25
CA ASN A 200 -4.21 -33.74 -10.16
C ASN A 200 -5.05 -34.14 -8.94
N GLY A 201 -5.31 -35.44 -8.79
CA GLY A 201 -6.09 -36.00 -7.68
C GLY A 201 -5.45 -35.77 -6.32
N ASN A 202 -4.16 -36.09 -6.16
CA ASN A 202 -3.45 -35.92 -4.89
C ASN A 202 -3.44 -34.46 -4.41
N PHE A 203 -3.21 -33.51 -5.32
CA PHE A 203 -3.27 -32.09 -4.99
C PHE A 203 -4.69 -31.65 -4.63
N THR A 204 -5.70 -32.18 -5.32
CA THR A 204 -7.12 -31.91 -5.04
C THR A 204 -7.52 -32.37 -3.65
N ASP A 205 -7.13 -33.58 -3.25
CA ASP A 205 -7.46 -34.13 -1.95
C ASP A 205 -6.76 -33.37 -0.82
N ASN A 206 -5.49 -33.02 -1.01
CA ASN A 206 -4.74 -32.20 -0.06
C ASN A 206 -5.35 -30.78 0.09
N CYS A 207 -5.77 -30.15 -1.02
CA CYS A 207 -6.46 -28.86 -0.98
C CYS A 207 -7.79 -28.96 -0.21
N ARG A 208 -8.55 -30.04 -0.42
CA ARG A 208 -9.82 -30.26 0.27
C ARG A 208 -9.61 -30.46 1.77
N GLN A 209 -8.66 -31.28 2.18
CA GLN A 209 -8.33 -31.49 3.59
C GLN A 209 -7.87 -30.19 4.27
N ALA A 210 -7.04 -29.39 3.58
CA ALA A 210 -6.62 -28.09 4.08
C ALA A 210 -7.80 -27.12 4.24
N ALA A 211 -8.71 -27.11 3.27
CA ALA A 211 -9.93 -26.29 3.31
C ALA A 211 -10.85 -26.70 4.46
N GLU A 212 -11.09 -28.00 4.65
CA GLU A 212 -11.89 -28.55 5.75
C GLU A 212 -11.28 -28.22 7.12
N SER A 213 -9.96 -28.34 7.26
CA SER A 213 -9.25 -27.95 8.49
C SER A 213 -9.40 -26.45 8.77
N LEU A 214 -9.33 -25.60 7.74
CA LEU A 214 -9.50 -24.16 7.88
C LEU A 214 -10.94 -23.78 8.27
N VAL A 215 -11.94 -24.42 7.68
CA VAL A 215 -13.35 -24.25 8.06
C VAL A 215 -13.59 -24.67 9.50
N LEU A 216 -13.05 -25.82 9.93
CA LEU A 216 -13.19 -26.31 11.30
C LEU A 216 -12.56 -25.32 12.30
N LYS A 217 -11.32 -24.88 12.06
CA LYS A 217 -10.66 -23.88 12.91
C LYS A 217 -11.40 -22.56 12.98
N THR A 218 -11.93 -22.09 11.84
CA THR A 218 -12.74 -20.86 11.79
C THR A 218 -14.03 -21.00 12.59
N LYS A 219 -14.67 -22.17 12.54
CA LYS A 219 -15.86 -22.47 13.33
C LYS A 219 -15.53 -22.49 14.82
N ASP A 220 -14.46 -23.18 15.22
CA ASP A 220 -14.02 -23.26 16.62
C ASP A 220 -13.64 -21.86 17.16
N TYR A 221 -12.97 -21.06 16.34
CA TYR A 221 -12.67 -19.65 16.64
C TYR A 221 -13.94 -18.84 16.90
N ASN A 222 -14.89 -18.87 15.96
CA ASN A 222 -16.13 -18.11 16.09
C ASN A 222 -16.93 -18.55 17.32
N GLN A 223 -16.98 -19.85 17.61
CA GLN A 223 -17.66 -20.39 18.78
C GLN A 223 -16.97 -19.93 20.08
N ALA A 224 -15.64 -19.95 20.14
CA ALA A 224 -14.88 -19.46 21.31
C ALA A 224 -15.06 -17.96 21.53
N VAL A 225 -15.09 -17.16 20.45
CA VAL A 225 -15.39 -15.72 20.51
C VAL A 225 -16.81 -15.48 21.00
N GLU A 226 -17.80 -16.17 20.45
CA GLU A 226 -19.21 -16.02 20.85
C GLU A 226 -19.42 -16.39 22.32
N GLN A 227 -18.79 -17.48 22.79
CA GLN A 227 -18.79 -17.85 24.20
C GLN A 227 -18.15 -16.78 25.09
N GLY A 228 -16.98 -16.24 24.70
CA GLY A 228 -16.33 -15.15 25.42
C GLY A 228 -17.20 -13.89 25.48
N VAL A 229 -17.83 -13.52 24.37
CA VAL A 229 -18.75 -12.37 24.31
C VAL A 229 -19.99 -12.60 25.18
N GLN A 230 -20.60 -13.78 25.14
CA GLN A 230 -21.75 -14.11 26.00
C GLN A 230 -21.37 -14.07 27.49
N GLN A 231 -20.19 -14.56 27.86
CA GLN A 231 -19.68 -14.48 29.23
C GLN A 231 -19.44 -13.04 29.67
N LEU A 232 -18.90 -12.19 28.78
CA LEU A 232 -18.75 -10.75 29.04
C LEU A 232 -20.08 -10.03 29.19
N LEU A 233 -21.10 -10.38 28.40
CA LEU A 233 -22.44 -9.78 28.49
C LEU A 233 -23.18 -10.19 29.77
N GLN A 234 -22.84 -11.33 30.36
CA GLN A 234 -23.42 -11.79 31.64
C GLN A 234 -22.71 -11.18 32.87
N LEU A 235 -21.63 -10.42 32.68
CA LEU A 235 -20.98 -9.67 33.75
C LEU A 235 -21.74 -8.36 34.02
N ASN A 236 -22.62 -8.40 35.01
CA ASN A 236 -23.28 -7.20 35.54
C ASN A 236 -22.37 -6.37 36.48
N ASP A 237 -21.29 -6.97 37.00
CA ASP A 237 -20.31 -6.31 37.85
C ASP A 237 -18.90 -6.73 37.45
N PHE A 238 -18.08 -5.76 37.05
CA PHE A 238 -16.68 -5.95 36.65
C PHE A 238 -15.74 -6.22 37.85
N SER A 239 -16.28 -6.26 39.07
CA SER A 239 -15.55 -6.60 40.28
C SER A 239 -15.35 -8.11 40.45
N ASP A 240 -16.10 -8.95 39.70
CA ASP A 240 -15.94 -10.40 39.72
C ASP A 240 -14.76 -10.85 38.84
N HIS A 241 -13.57 -10.73 39.42
CA HIS A 241 -12.30 -11.08 38.78
C HIS A 241 -12.21 -12.56 38.35
N ALA A 242 -12.97 -13.46 38.97
CA ALA A 242 -12.97 -14.88 38.59
C ALA A 242 -13.67 -15.08 37.24
N ARG A 243 -14.85 -14.49 37.07
CA ARG A 243 -15.61 -14.53 35.81
C ARG A 243 -14.95 -13.74 34.68
N LEU A 244 -14.32 -12.60 34.99
CA LEU A 244 -13.49 -11.88 34.02
C LEU A 244 -12.29 -12.71 33.54
N ARG A 245 -11.67 -13.46 34.45
CA ARG A 245 -10.57 -14.35 34.10
C ARG A 245 -11.03 -15.52 33.24
N GLU A 246 -12.20 -16.09 33.49
CA GLU A 246 -12.80 -17.12 32.64
C GLU A 246 -13.12 -16.60 31.24
N ALA A 247 -13.74 -15.42 31.14
CA ALA A 247 -14.00 -14.77 29.85
C ALA A 247 -12.70 -14.45 29.09
N ALA A 248 -11.67 -13.97 29.80
CA ALA A 248 -10.36 -13.73 29.22
C ALA A 248 -9.70 -15.03 28.73
N ILE A 249 -9.81 -16.13 29.49
CA ILE A 249 -9.29 -17.45 29.09
C ILE A 249 -10.06 -17.98 27.88
N ALA A 250 -11.38 -17.81 27.79
CA ALA A 250 -12.17 -18.21 26.63
C ALA A 250 -11.74 -17.45 25.35
N ILE A 251 -11.55 -16.13 25.46
CA ILE A 251 -11.07 -15.28 24.37
C ILE A 251 -9.60 -15.61 24.02
N GLN A 252 -8.77 -15.92 25.01
CA GLN A 252 -7.39 -16.34 24.81
C GLN A 252 -7.30 -17.75 24.20
N GLY A 253 -8.26 -18.62 24.48
CA GLY A 253 -8.47 -19.88 23.78
C GLY A 253 -8.84 -19.65 22.31
N ALA A 254 -9.67 -18.65 22.01
CA ALA A 254 -9.97 -18.26 20.63
C ALA A 254 -8.70 -17.85 19.87
N LEU A 255 -7.74 -17.17 20.52
CA LEU A 255 -6.46 -16.83 19.89
C LEU A 255 -5.67 -18.07 19.42
N ILE A 256 -5.81 -19.22 20.09
CA ILE A 256 -5.21 -20.51 19.69
C ILE A 256 -5.90 -21.08 18.45
N HIS A 257 -7.21 -20.87 18.33
CA HIS A 257 -8.04 -21.33 17.20
C HIS A 257 -8.06 -20.34 16.02
N THR A 258 -7.37 -19.20 16.12
CA THR A 258 -7.33 -18.19 15.06
C THR A 258 -7.02 -18.85 13.71
N PRO A 259 -7.89 -18.73 12.70
CA PRO A 259 -7.65 -19.33 11.41
C PRO A 259 -6.34 -18.77 10.84
N PRO A 260 -5.47 -19.63 10.27
CA PRO A 260 -4.20 -19.18 9.70
C PRO A 260 -4.44 -18.12 8.64
N ASN A 261 -3.69 -17.03 8.73
CA ASN A 261 -3.77 -15.94 7.76
C ASN A 261 -3.39 -16.46 6.35
N ALA A 262 -4.33 -16.38 5.41
CA ALA A 262 -4.15 -16.84 4.04
C ALA A 262 -3.02 -16.12 3.29
N THR A 263 -2.61 -14.92 3.75
CA THR A 263 -1.51 -14.14 3.16
C THR A 263 -0.14 -14.41 3.80
N ASP A 264 -0.08 -15.18 4.91
CA ASP A 264 1.18 -15.49 5.59
C ASP A 264 1.96 -16.56 4.81
N ALA A 265 2.98 -16.13 4.08
CA ALA A 265 3.81 -16.99 3.24
C ALA A 265 4.53 -18.12 4.01
N SER A 266 4.64 -18.03 5.34
CA SER A 266 5.20 -19.11 6.17
C SER A 266 4.26 -20.31 6.31
N LYS A 267 2.96 -20.15 5.99
CA LYS A 267 1.96 -21.21 6.08
C LYS A 267 1.93 -22.05 4.81
N GLU A 268 1.92 -23.37 4.99
CA GLU A 268 1.95 -24.35 3.90
C GLU A 268 0.78 -24.21 2.91
N TRP A 269 -0.38 -23.73 3.38
CA TRP A 269 -1.59 -23.54 2.59
C TRP A 269 -1.96 -22.06 2.41
N SER A 270 -0.98 -21.17 2.49
CA SER A 270 -1.13 -19.77 2.10
C SER A 270 -1.36 -19.63 0.59
N ILE A 271 -1.94 -18.49 0.18
CA ILE A 271 -2.18 -18.15 -1.22
C ILE A 271 -0.88 -18.30 -2.04
N GLY A 272 0.24 -17.77 -1.52
CA GLY A 272 1.54 -17.86 -2.17
C GLY A 272 2.10 -19.27 -2.24
N SER A 273 1.99 -20.05 -1.15
CA SER A 273 2.44 -21.45 -1.14
C SER A 273 1.65 -22.32 -2.14
N VAL A 274 0.33 -22.14 -2.21
CA VAL A 274 -0.52 -22.85 -3.17
C VAL A 274 -0.16 -22.45 -4.61
N ALA A 275 0.08 -21.16 -4.87
CA ALA A 275 0.54 -20.69 -6.19
C ALA A 275 1.86 -21.35 -6.60
N VAL A 276 2.81 -21.49 -5.67
CA VAL A 276 4.08 -22.21 -5.91
C VAL A 276 3.82 -23.68 -6.20
N LYS A 277 3.00 -24.39 -5.40
CA LYS A 277 2.66 -25.80 -5.64
C LYS A 277 2.03 -26.01 -7.04
N LEU A 278 1.13 -25.11 -7.45
CA LEU A 278 0.51 -25.13 -8.79
C LEU A 278 1.52 -24.91 -9.91
N ARG A 279 2.42 -23.93 -9.79
CA ARG A 279 3.48 -23.68 -10.80
C ARG A 279 4.48 -24.82 -10.91
N THR A 280 4.86 -25.42 -9.78
CA THR A 280 5.78 -26.57 -9.75
C THR A 280 5.15 -27.78 -10.44
N TRP A 281 3.88 -28.06 -10.18
CA TRP A 281 3.15 -29.11 -10.89
C TRP A 281 2.98 -28.79 -12.38
N ALA A 282 2.65 -27.55 -12.74
CA ALA A 282 2.50 -27.12 -14.13
C ALA A 282 3.76 -27.37 -14.96
N SER A 283 4.92 -27.07 -14.37
CA SER A 283 6.22 -27.21 -15.02
C SER A 283 6.59 -28.67 -15.31
N SER A 284 6.04 -29.63 -14.54
CA SER A 284 6.31 -31.06 -14.73
C SER A 284 5.22 -31.81 -15.50
N ALA A 285 3.97 -31.37 -15.42
CA ALA A 285 2.82 -32.11 -15.94
C ALA A 285 2.23 -31.55 -17.25
N LEU A 286 2.45 -30.27 -17.57
CA LEU A 286 1.90 -29.64 -18.77
C LEU A 286 2.93 -29.57 -19.89
N PRO A 287 2.51 -29.71 -21.16
CA PRO A 287 3.40 -29.49 -22.28
C PRO A 287 3.91 -28.04 -22.24
N ALA A 288 5.23 -27.90 -22.33
CA ALA A 288 5.80 -26.62 -22.75
C ALA A 288 5.23 -26.31 -24.13
N GLN A 289 4.76 -25.08 -24.36
CA GLN A 289 4.47 -24.63 -25.72
C GLN A 289 5.68 -24.99 -26.59
N PRO A 290 5.48 -25.55 -27.81
CA PRO A 290 6.58 -25.58 -28.74
C PRO A 290 7.08 -24.15 -28.85
N GLU A 291 8.37 -23.95 -28.52
CA GLU A 291 9.01 -22.67 -28.80
C GLU A 291 8.58 -22.31 -30.22
N ARG A 292 7.84 -21.21 -30.40
CA ARG A 292 7.71 -20.62 -31.73
C ARG A 292 9.13 -20.61 -32.24
N SER A 293 9.39 -21.35 -33.32
CA SER A 293 10.73 -21.52 -33.87
C SER A 293 11.21 -20.14 -34.34
N SER A 294 11.67 -19.31 -33.41
CA SER A 294 12.64 -18.29 -33.69
C SER A 294 13.83 -19.09 -34.15
N ALA A 295 14.04 -19.10 -35.47
CA ALA A 295 15.17 -19.72 -36.12
C ALA A 295 16.39 -19.58 -35.21
N LYS A 296 16.85 -20.71 -34.66
CA LYS A 296 18.06 -20.78 -33.86
C LYS A 296 19.17 -20.19 -34.70
N ARG A 297 19.50 -18.92 -34.44
CA ARG A 297 20.68 -18.27 -34.96
C ARG A 297 21.83 -18.98 -34.25
N GLY A 298 22.42 -19.96 -34.96
CA GLY A 298 23.39 -20.88 -34.41
C GLY A 298 24.47 -20.16 -33.61
N THR A 299 24.59 -20.52 -32.33
CA THR A 299 25.79 -20.30 -31.55
C THR A 299 26.90 -21.13 -32.19
N ALA A 300 27.71 -20.49 -33.02
CA ALA A 300 28.95 -21.05 -33.53
C ALA A 300 29.91 -21.23 -32.35
N PHE A 301 29.81 -22.35 -31.63
CA PHE A 301 30.85 -23.00 -30.82
C PHE A 301 30.26 -24.28 -30.19
N GLN A 302 29.98 -25.28 -31.03
CA GLN A 302 29.99 -26.68 -30.62
C GLN A 302 30.84 -27.43 -31.65
N ALA A 303 32.09 -27.68 -31.28
CA ALA A 303 32.99 -28.50 -32.05
C ALA A 303 32.69 -29.97 -31.72
N ASP A 304 31.88 -30.61 -32.56
CA ASP A 304 31.83 -32.06 -32.63
C ASP A 304 33.06 -32.56 -33.40
N THR A 305 33.92 -33.29 -32.70
CA THR A 305 35.06 -34.00 -33.28
C THR A 305 34.56 -35.25 -33.99
N LYS A 306 34.40 -35.20 -35.32
CA LYS A 306 34.42 -36.41 -36.15
C LYS A 306 34.91 -36.15 -37.59
N LYS A 307 36.18 -36.56 -37.81
CA LYS A 307 36.81 -37.10 -39.03
C LYS A 307 36.06 -36.94 -40.37
N GLY A 308 36.73 -36.32 -41.35
CA GLY A 308 36.33 -36.42 -42.76
C GLY A 308 37.11 -35.54 -43.74
N ASN A 309 38.39 -35.86 -43.93
CA ASN A 309 39.31 -35.54 -45.03
C ASN A 309 38.75 -34.84 -46.30
N ARG A 310 39.30 -33.66 -46.68
CA ARG A 310 40.09 -33.40 -47.91
C ARG A 310 40.15 -31.90 -48.30
N ASP A 311 41.39 -31.40 -48.33
CA ASP A 311 42.04 -30.58 -49.36
C ASP A 311 41.41 -29.26 -49.85
N GLY A 312 42.10 -28.14 -49.63
CA GLY A 312 41.81 -26.89 -50.35
C GLY A 312 42.41 -25.60 -49.77
N ARG A 313 43.73 -25.46 -49.91
CA ARG A 313 44.60 -24.27 -49.87
C ARG A 313 44.00 -22.86 -49.65
N ALA A 314 44.63 -22.16 -48.71
CA ALA A 314 44.68 -20.73 -48.38
C ALA A 314 44.31 -19.69 -49.46
N SER A 315 43.66 -18.59 -49.04
CA SER A 315 44.28 -17.25 -48.98
C SER A 315 43.24 -16.13 -48.78
N GLN A 316 43.51 -15.31 -47.77
CA GLN A 316 43.31 -13.85 -47.72
C GLN A 316 41.91 -13.23 -47.62
N SER A 317 42.00 -12.07 -46.99
CA SER A 317 41.02 -11.26 -46.31
C SER A 317 40.69 -10.00 -47.11
N ARG A 318 39.72 -9.23 -46.58
CA ARG A 318 39.35 -7.84 -46.95
C ARG A 318 38.47 -7.77 -48.22
N SER A 319 37.45 -6.92 -48.32
CA SER A 319 36.93 -5.85 -47.48
C SER A 319 35.51 -5.48 -47.97
N ASP A 320 34.88 -4.56 -47.26
CA ASP A 320 33.84 -3.65 -47.75
C ASP A 320 32.42 -4.19 -47.97
N ARG A 321 31.65 -4.23 -46.87
CA ARG A 321 30.20 -4.03 -46.93
C ARG A 321 29.82 -2.61 -46.53
N LYS A 322 29.80 -1.73 -47.54
CA LYS A 322 28.84 -0.63 -47.62
C LYS A 322 27.46 -1.26 -47.79
N ARG A 323 26.52 -1.06 -46.85
CA ARG A 323 25.10 -1.34 -47.11
C ARG A 323 24.28 -0.07 -46.87
N GLY A 324 23.62 0.34 -47.95
CA GLY A 324 22.64 1.41 -47.98
C GLY A 324 21.44 1.08 -47.11
N ARG A 325 20.87 2.18 -46.60
CA ARG A 325 19.62 2.27 -45.88
C ARG A 325 18.48 2.00 -46.88
N SER A 326 17.58 1.08 -46.55
CA SER A 326 16.25 1.04 -47.16
C SER A 326 15.27 1.45 -46.06
N ASP A 327 14.65 2.60 -46.27
CA ASP A 327 13.35 2.92 -45.69
C ASP A 327 12.34 1.89 -46.19
N ASN A 328 11.52 1.39 -45.28
CA ASN A 328 10.08 1.32 -45.52
C ASN A 328 9.36 1.17 -44.17
N GLN A 329 8.62 2.22 -43.83
CA GLN A 329 7.54 2.16 -42.86
C GLN A 329 6.45 1.24 -43.39
N GLN A 330 5.93 0.36 -42.54
CA GLN A 330 4.48 0.25 -42.33
C GLN A 330 4.18 -0.65 -41.13
N ASP A 331 3.46 -0.04 -40.19
CA ASP A 331 2.42 -0.61 -39.34
C ASP A 331 2.68 -1.97 -38.68
N SER A 332 3.12 -1.90 -37.44
CA SER A 332 2.65 -2.85 -36.43
C SER A 332 2.48 -2.13 -35.09
N ASN A 333 1.22 -2.00 -34.67
CA ASN A 333 0.80 -1.54 -33.33
C ASN A 333 1.31 -2.53 -32.27
N LYS A 334 2.60 -2.44 -31.95
CA LYS A 334 3.25 -3.12 -30.84
C LYS A 334 3.39 -2.10 -29.71
N ARG A 335 2.61 -2.33 -28.65
CA ARG A 335 2.65 -1.70 -27.31
C ARG A 335 3.84 -0.75 -27.12
N GLN A 336 3.55 0.56 -27.08
CA GLN A 336 4.48 1.59 -26.62
C GLN A 336 4.74 1.37 -25.12
N GLU A 337 5.79 0.60 -24.79
CA GLU A 337 6.46 0.76 -23.51
C GLU A 337 7.04 2.18 -23.48
N LEU A 338 6.71 2.97 -22.45
CA LEU A 338 7.13 4.37 -22.24
C LEU A 338 8.60 4.58 -22.64
N SER A 339 8.80 5.01 -23.88
CA SER A 339 10.11 5.31 -24.45
C SER A 339 10.21 6.82 -24.62
N CYS A 340 11.26 7.42 -24.08
CA CYS A 340 11.45 8.86 -24.11
C CYS A 340 11.40 9.40 -25.55
N GLU A 341 10.53 10.37 -25.81
CA GLU A 341 10.31 10.98 -27.13
C GLU A 341 11.58 11.63 -27.72
N ALA A 342 12.51 12.10 -26.88
CA ALA A 342 13.74 12.74 -27.33
C ALA A 342 14.90 11.77 -27.59
N CYS A 343 15.11 10.77 -26.73
CA CYS A 343 16.27 9.88 -26.81
C CYS A 343 15.94 8.44 -27.23
N GLY A 344 14.65 8.10 -27.32
CA GLY A 344 14.14 6.79 -27.74
C GLY A 344 14.45 5.64 -26.78
N GLN A 345 14.93 5.93 -25.57
CA GLN A 345 15.26 4.90 -24.58
C GLN A 345 14.03 4.50 -23.77
N PRO A 346 13.85 3.20 -23.49
CA PRO A 346 12.78 2.73 -22.60
C PRO A 346 13.09 3.11 -21.14
N ARG A 347 12.05 3.15 -20.30
CA ARG A 347 12.11 3.29 -18.83
C ARG A 347 12.30 4.71 -18.27
N HIS A 348 12.17 5.76 -19.08
CA HIS A 348 12.08 7.14 -18.57
C HIS A 348 11.32 8.04 -19.53
N ASP A 349 10.75 9.11 -18.98
CA ASP A 349 9.99 10.11 -19.73
C ASP A 349 10.88 11.29 -20.13
N LEU A 350 10.36 12.16 -21.01
CA LEU A 350 11.09 13.35 -21.49
C LEU A 350 11.56 14.26 -20.35
N SER A 351 10.75 14.38 -19.29
CA SER A 351 11.03 15.20 -18.08
C SER A 351 12.22 14.70 -17.27
N SER A 352 12.58 13.43 -17.38
CA SER A 352 13.70 12.80 -16.64
C SER A 352 14.89 12.49 -17.55
N CYS A 353 14.87 12.96 -18.80
CA CYS A 353 15.88 12.62 -19.79
C CYS A 353 17.16 13.46 -19.69
N TRP A 354 18.23 12.90 -19.10
CA TRP A 354 19.53 13.58 -18.96
C TRP A 354 20.29 13.80 -20.28
N SER A 355 19.83 13.18 -21.37
CA SER A 355 20.37 13.40 -22.72
C SER A 355 19.71 14.60 -23.41
N ALA A 356 18.46 14.92 -23.05
CA ALA A 356 17.71 16.08 -23.56
C ALA A 356 17.81 17.30 -22.63
N ILE A 357 17.95 17.07 -21.33
CA ILE A 357 18.09 18.09 -20.28
C ILE A 357 19.40 17.80 -19.53
N PRO A 358 20.55 18.29 -20.03
CA PRO A 358 21.85 18.07 -19.38
C PRO A 358 21.91 18.61 -17.94
N GLU A 359 21.07 19.58 -17.60
CA GLU A 359 20.98 20.19 -16.28
C GLU A 359 20.52 19.18 -15.22
N LEU A 360 19.67 18.20 -15.56
CA LEU A 360 19.23 17.15 -14.62
C LEU A 360 20.28 16.06 -14.38
N ARG A 361 21.47 16.17 -14.98
CA ARG A 361 22.53 15.15 -14.88
C ARG A 361 23.21 15.21 -13.50
N PRO A 362 23.27 14.09 -12.76
CA PRO A 362 24.02 14.02 -11.51
C PRO A 362 25.52 14.29 -11.71
N GLY A 363 26.13 14.97 -10.75
CA GLY A 363 27.58 15.26 -10.75
C GLY A 363 28.42 13.98 -10.82
N GLY A 364 29.40 13.93 -11.72
CA GLY A 364 30.29 12.78 -11.91
C GLY A 364 29.86 11.78 -13.00
N VAL A 365 28.68 11.94 -13.60
CA VAL A 365 28.22 11.09 -14.72
C VAL A 365 28.67 11.69 -16.06
N PRO A 366 29.42 10.97 -16.91
CA PRO A 366 29.90 11.49 -18.20
C PRO A 366 28.77 11.61 -19.23
N ALA A 367 28.90 12.61 -20.11
CA ALA A 367 27.97 12.86 -21.22
C ALA A 367 28.00 11.74 -22.26
N ASN A 368 26.84 11.19 -22.64
CA ASN A 368 26.76 10.28 -23.77
C ASN A 368 26.60 11.05 -25.09
N HIS A 369 27.73 11.43 -25.69
CA HIS A 369 27.79 12.24 -26.90
C HIS A 369 27.00 11.65 -28.10
N ARG A 370 26.85 10.32 -28.16
CA ARG A 370 26.10 9.65 -29.23
C ARG A 370 24.59 9.90 -29.09
N LEU A 371 24.07 9.86 -27.86
CA LEU A 371 22.66 10.11 -27.58
C LEU A 371 22.34 11.61 -27.65
N GLU A 372 23.22 12.47 -27.17
CA GLU A 372 23.06 13.93 -27.32
C GLU A 372 23.03 14.34 -28.81
N GLY A 373 23.86 13.71 -29.64
CA GLY A 373 23.84 13.91 -31.09
C GLY A 373 22.55 13.42 -31.76
N LEU A 374 21.91 12.38 -31.22
CA LEU A 374 20.62 11.87 -31.70
C LEU A 374 19.48 12.81 -31.28
N VAL A 375 19.46 13.23 -30.02
CA VAL A 375 18.50 14.20 -29.48
C VAL A 375 18.57 15.52 -30.26
N ARG A 376 19.77 16.03 -30.57
CA ARG A 376 19.92 17.25 -31.39
C ARG A 376 19.31 17.11 -32.79
N LYS A 377 19.40 15.92 -33.40
CA LYS A 377 18.79 15.64 -34.71
C LYS A 377 17.27 15.53 -34.61
N VAL A 378 16.76 14.90 -33.54
CA VAL A 378 15.31 14.78 -33.30
C VAL A 378 14.69 16.16 -33.02
N LEU A 379 15.31 16.99 -32.18
CA LEU A 379 14.86 18.37 -31.91
C LEU A 379 15.00 19.31 -33.12
N ALA A 380 15.81 18.96 -34.12
CA ALA A 380 15.89 19.68 -35.38
C ALA A 380 14.82 19.21 -36.39
N ALA A 381 14.37 17.96 -36.29
CA ALA A 381 13.36 17.37 -37.15
C ALA A 381 11.93 17.59 -36.64
N ASP A 382 11.74 17.72 -35.32
CA ASP A 382 10.45 17.90 -34.67
C ASP A 382 10.31 19.33 -34.08
N PRO A 383 9.49 20.20 -34.70
CA PRO A 383 9.31 21.58 -34.26
C PRO A 383 8.47 21.72 -32.97
N GLU A 384 7.70 20.71 -32.56
CA GLU A 384 6.87 20.75 -31.34
C GLU A 384 7.62 20.24 -30.10
N LEU A 385 8.60 19.37 -30.28
CA LEU A 385 9.42 18.84 -29.19
C LEU A 385 10.43 19.86 -28.64
N LYS A 386 10.93 20.74 -29.52
CA LYS A 386 11.90 21.79 -29.20
C LYS A 386 11.42 22.78 -28.11
N PRO A 387 10.20 23.36 -28.17
CA PRO A 387 9.71 24.24 -27.11
C PRO A 387 9.48 23.49 -25.79
N LYS A 388 8.95 22.25 -25.82
CA LYS A 388 8.74 21.42 -24.61
C LYS A 388 10.05 21.15 -23.86
N VAL A 389 11.11 20.79 -24.57
CA VAL A 389 12.44 20.58 -23.95
C VAL A 389 13.02 21.91 -23.44
N ALA A 390 12.77 23.03 -24.11
CA ALA A 390 13.23 24.33 -23.65
C ALA A 390 12.54 24.79 -22.35
N GLU A 391 11.25 24.52 -22.18
CA GLU A 391 10.52 24.78 -20.94
C GLU A 391 11.03 23.92 -19.79
N LEU A 392 11.24 22.62 -20.03
CA LEU A 392 11.78 21.70 -19.02
C LEU A 392 13.20 22.07 -18.58
N ARG A 393 14.05 22.57 -19.51
CA ARG A 393 15.38 23.10 -19.15
C ARG A 393 15.30 24.34 -18.27
N LYS A 394 14.36 25.26 -18.55
CA LYS A 394 14.15 26.45 -17.72
C LYS A 394 13.65 26.09 -16.32
N ALA A 395 12.79 25.08 -16.19
CA ALA A 395 12.35 24.57 -14.89
C ALA A 395 13.54 23.96 -14.11
N ALA A 396 14.32 23.08 -14.73
CA ALA A 396 15.48 22.44 -14.11
C ALA A 396 16.56 23.44 -13.65
N GLN A 397 16.77 24.54 -14.39
CA GLN A 397 17.71 25.60 -13.98
C GLN A 397 17.22 26.39 -12.76
N LYS A 398 15.91 26.66 -12.65
CA LYS A 398 15.32 27.33 -11.48
C LYS A 398 15.45 26.48 -10.22
N ASP A 399 15.22 25.18 -10.34
CA ASP A 399 15.32 24.24 -9.22
C ASP A 399 16.78 24.16 -8.71
N GLN A 400 17.76 24.12 -9.62
CA GLN A 400 19.18 24.19 -9.24
C GLN A 400 19.62 25.52 -8.60
N GLU A 401 19.03 26.64 -9.03
CA GLU A 401 19.29 27.95 -8.40
C GLU A 401 18.67 28.05 -7.00
N GLN A 402 17.52 27.42 -6.76
CA GLN A 402 16.90 27.34 -5.44
C GLN A 402 17.72 26.44 -4.50
N GLU A 403 18.13 25.25 -4.96
CA GLU A 403 18.99 24.34 -4.18
C GLU A 403 20.34 24.99 -3.80
N LYS A 404 20.97 25.74 -4.72
CA LYS A 404 22.22 26.47 -4.42
C LYS A 404 22.02 27.61 -3.44
N LYS A 405 20.86 28.28 -3.42
CA LYS A 405 20.54 29.30 -2.42
C LYS A 405 20.33 28.68 -1.06
N GLU A 406 19.63 27.55 -0.95
CA GLU A 406 19.42 26.85 0.33
C GLU A 406 20.73 26.32 0.94
N VAL A 407 21.66 25.82 0.12
CA VAL A 407 22.97 25.35 0.59
C VAL A 407 23.92 26.50 0.96
N SER A 408 23.70 27.72 0.47
CA SER A 408 24.50 28.91 0.83
C SER A 408 24.02 29.63 2.10
N PHE A 409 22.87 29.24 2.67
CA PHE A 409 22.31 29.77 3.92
C PHE A 409 22.52 28.82 5.13
N GLN A 410 23.21 27.70 4.93
CA GLN A 410 23.77 26.84 5.96
C GLN A 410 25.27 27.06 6.05
#